data_AF-A0A653CU92-F1
#
_entry.id   AF-A0A653CU92-F1
#
_cell.length_a   1.000
_cell.length_b   1.000
_cell.length_c   1.000
_cell.angle_alpha   90.00
_cell.angle_beta   90.00
_cell.angle_gamma   90.00
#
_symmetry.space_group_name_H-M   'P 1'
#
loop_
_entity.id
_entity.type
_entity.pdbx_description
1 polymer ?
#
loop_
_entity_poly.entity_id
_entity_poly.type
_entity_poly.pdbx_seq_one_letter_code
_entity_poly.pdbx_strand_id
1 'polypeptide(L)'
;MGAKDSKRSCLSYEDAVKRMSDAELKRVQESFKRLTNGGQLLSRAAFTQHILGEGVPRPVADWLYAACGGGSRGIALRDLLCGLVLLTRGTQEERIRFLWTLYCNDSGSYISRNEFQSALQIEGALPPPDGSSRHNPSWDKTIVSLFGAGQDKVGFDDFRAWIMYNKEATVLSKWLLSSPSVSLSSELETPTFYQTLAGVTHLDEQDICELEKCFWALQNASSTGHLDFACLKSLVCPPVPLKACKGLFLALDVNRDEHIDFKELCCGISAACRGPLVERMKFCFKIFDMDRDCYLNPEEVQHMMQTLVFIAGENKLTYASHIFHETGKKPEESTEHFQEHLGGNAKKHSTTWESLKEKLDDKGGLTQEDYLVWSVENNDLVAPLLELLFQVCHVSLGLRPHCRHNEYEIVMGWLDREERRGYHVGQFWYLVSSEWWQQWLAYTSAPRASGDFCGCRTDSRPQQVEEGIVCDESLISNATDCTSTSNDFNSNSMESMGDLLSKGDR
;
A
#
# COMPACT_ATOMS: atom_id res chain seq x y z
N MET A 1 -33.50 10.04 45.81
CA MET A 1 -32.38 10.97 45.55
C MET A 1 -31.26 10.15 44.92
N GLY A 2 -31.16 10.16 43.59
CA GLY A 2 -30.23 9.30 42.84
C GLY A 2 -28.90 10.01 42.61
N ALA A 3 -27.82 9.45 43.15
CA ALA A 3 -26.47 9.81 42.78
C ALA A 3 -26.25 9.39 41.32
N LYS A 4 -26.43 10.34 40.40
CA LYS A 4 -26.09 10.16 38.98
C LYS A 4 -24.57 9.97 38.87
N ASP A 5 -24.21 8.86 38.26
CA ASP A 5 -22.92 8.53 37.63
C ASP A 5 -21.99 9.74 37.41
N SER A 6 -21.14 10.02 38.40
CA SER A 6 -20.01 10.92 38.22
C SER A 6 -19.04 10.26 37.25
N LYS A 7 -19.02 10.75 36.01
CA LYS A 7 -18.14 10.27 34.94
C LYS A 7 -16.70 10.16 35.45
N ARG A 8 -16.18 8.93 35.57
CA ARG A 8 -14.82 8.62 36.00
C ARG A 8 -13.80 8.79 34.87
N SER A 9 -13.97 9.76 33.99
CA SER A 9 -13.04 9.97 32.88
C SER A 9 -11.93 10.92 33.32
N CYS A 10 -10.68 10.45 33.30
CA CYS A 10 -9.51 11.22 33.70
C CYS A 10 -9.06 12.25 32.64
N LEU A 11 -9.65 12.23 31.43
CA LEU A 11 -9.31 13.10 30.30
C LEU A 11 -10.59 13.65 29.63
N SER A 12 -10.64 14.95 29.38
CA SER A 12 -11.77 15.57 28.67
C SER A 12 -11.75 15.22 27.18
N TYR A 13 -12.93 15.16 26.54
CA TYR A 13 -13.02 14.88 25.11
C TYR A 13 -12.30 15.94 24.25
N GLU A 14 -12.39 17.22 24.66
CA GLU A 14 -11.76 18.32 23.93
C GLU A 14 -10.23 18.21 23.98
N ASP A 15 -9.67 17.82 25.12
CA ASP A 15 -8.24 17.61 25.27
C ASP A 15 -7.77 16.34 24.56
N ALA A 16 -8.60 15.29 24.52
CA ALA A 16 -8.32 14.08 23.77
C ALA A 16 -8.20 14.38 22.26
N VAL A 17 -9.14 15.13 21.70
CA VAL A 17 -9.13 15.51 20.27
C VAL A 17 -7.92 16.38 19.93
N LYS A 18 -7.56 17.35 20.78
CA LYS A 18 -6.37 18.21 20.56
C LYS A 18 -5.05 17.43 20.51
N ARG A 19 -4.99 16.24 21.12
CA ARG A 19 -3.80 15.38 21.14
C ARG A 19 -3.75 14.41 19.96
N MET A 20 -4.72 14.48 19.04
CA MET A 20 -4.80 13.65 17.83
C MET A 20 -4.64 14.50 16.57
N SER A 21 -4.05 13.92 15.53
CA SER A 21 -4.13 14.49 14.18
C SER A 21 -5.52 14.26 13.57
N ASP A 22 -5.89 15.09 12.59
CA ASP A 22 -7.16 14.96 11.88
C ASP A 22 -7.31 13.58 11.18
N ALA A 23 -6.21 13.06 10.65
CA ALA A 23 -6.17 11.74 10.01
C ALA A 23 -6.44 10.60 11.02
N GLU A 24 -5.83 10.65 12.20
CA GLU A 24 -6.07 9.67 13.27
C GLU A 24 -7.51 9.74 13.78
N LEU A 25 -8.01 10.95 14.01
CA LEU A 25 -9.39 11.15 14.46
C LEU A 25 -10.38 10.56 13.47
N LYS A 26 -10.17 10.82 12.17
CA LYS A 26 -11.00 10.27 11.09
C LYS A 26 -10.95 8.75 11.04
N ARG A 27 -9.75 8.14 11.12
CA ARG A 27 -9.58 6.68 11.15
C ARG A 27 -10.30 6.01 12.33
N VAL A 28 -10.21 6.60 13.53
CA VAL A 28 -10.90 6.07 14.72
C VAL A 28 -12.42 6.22 14.58
N GLN A 29 -12.91 7.34 14.04
CA GLN A 29 -14.33 7.56 13.78
C GLN A 29 -14.90 6.55 12.77
N GLU A 30 -14.19 6.32 11.66
CA GLU A 30 -14.60 5.36 10.63
C GLU A 30 -14.59 3.93 11.16
N SER A 31 -13.56 3.56 11.91
CA SER A 31 -13.46 2.25 12.55
C SER A 31 -14.57 2.03 13.58
N PHE A 32 -14.89 3.04 14.40
CA PHE A 32 -16.02 2.98 15.32
C PHE A 32 -17.35 2.80 14.58
N LYS A 33 -17.57 3.56 13.50
CA LYS A 33 -18.78 3.45 12.68
C LYS A 33 -18.93 2.05 12.07
N ARG A 34 -17.83 1.45 11.63
CA ARG A 34 -17.80 0.07 11.11
C ARG A 34 -18.15 -0.95 12.19
N LEU A 35 -17.51 -0.87 13.36
CA LEU A 35 -17.73 -1.82 14.47
C LEU A 35 -19.12 -1.71 15.11
N THR A 36 -19.80 -0.58 14.92
CA THR A 36 -21.15 -0.33 15.45
C THR A 36 -22.24 -0.49 14.39
N ASN A 37 -21.90 -0.86 13.15
CA ASN A 37 -22.83 -0.86 12.01
C ASN A 37 -23.61 0.46 11.87
N GLY A 38 -22.93 1.59 12.11
CA GLY A 38 -23.54 2.94 12.11
C GLY A 38 -24.27 3.35 13.40
N GLY A 39 -24.22 2.51 14.45
CA GLY A 39 -24.78 2.81 15.76
C GLY A 39 -23.98 3.86 16.57
N GLN A 40 -24.54 4.27 17.71
CA GLN A 40 -23.92 5.29 18.58
C GLN A 40 -23.05 4.71 19.71
N LEU A 41 -23.14 3.40 19.95
CA LEU A 41 -22.51 2.73 21.09
C LEU A 41 -21.80 1.46 20.62
N LEU A 42 -20.56 1.26 21.08
CA LEU A 42 -19.80 0.04 20.89
C LEU A 42 -20.11 -0.94 22.02
N SER A 43 -20.36 -2.21 21.66
CA SER A 43 -20.68 -3.24 22.65
C SER A 43 -19.45 -3.65 23.47
N ARG A 44 -19.68 -4.19 24.68
CA ARG A 44 -18.60 -4.73 25.53
C ARG A 44 -17.81 -5.84 24.84
N ALA A 45 -18.49 -6.74 24.12
CA ALA A 45 -17.84 -7.82 23.37
C ALA A 45 -16.93 -7.25 22.27
N ALA A 46 -17.40 -6.25 21.51
CA ALA A 46 -16.61 -5.60 20.47
C ALA A 46 -15.41 -4.84 21.06
N PHE A 47 -15.55 -4.24 22.24
CA PHE A 47 -14.43 -3.60 22.93
C PHE A 47 -13.35 -4.61 23.33
N THR A 48 -13.73 -5.72 23.98
CA THR A 48 -12.77 -6.75 24.38
C THR A 48 -12.07 -7.35 23.15
N GLN A 49 -12.83 -7.68 22.10
CA GLN A 49 -12.29 -8.37 20.93
C GLN A 49 -11.43 -7.45 20.04
N HIS A 50 -11.89 -6.24 19.74
CA HIS A 50 -11.25 -5.38 18.73
C HIS A 50 -10.32 -4.31 19.30
N ILE A 51 -10.41 -3.98 20.60
CA ILE A 51 -9.54 -2.97 21.22
C ILE A 51 -8.49 -3.61 22.13
N LEU A 52 -8.86 -4.61 22.93
CA LEU A 52 -7.93 -5.28 23.85
C LEU A 52 -7.29 -6.54 23.26
N GLY A 53 -8.04 -7.30 22.46
CA GLY A 53 -7.61 -8.57 21.87
C GLY A 53 -7.83 -9.79 22.79
N GLU A 54 -7.62 -10.98 22.25
CA GLU A 54 -7.90 -12.29 22.90
C GLU A 54 -6.99 -12.63 24.10
N GLY A 55 -5.93 -11.84 24.35
CA GLY A 55 -4.93 -12.12 25.39
C GLY A 55 -5.22 -11.53 26.78
N VAL A 56 -6.25 -10.69 26.93
CA VAL A 56 -6.53 -9.99 28.20
C VAL A 56 -7.52 -10.79 29.06
N PRO A 57 -7.22 -11.08 30.35
CA PRO A 57 -8.15 -11.76 31.24
C PRO A 57 -9.49 -11.03 31.33
N ARG A 58 -10.60 -11.78 31.23
CA ARG A 58 -11.96 -11.20 31.21
C ARG A 58 -12.23 -10.19 32.34
N PRO A 59 -11.86 -10.45 33.61
CA PRO A 59 -12.08 -9.47 34.68
C PRO A 59 -11.31 -8.16 34.46
N VAL A 60 -10.08 -8.24 33.92
CA VAL A 60 -9.25 -7.06 33.61
C VAL A 60 -9.85 -6.28 32.44
N ALA A 61 -10.33 -6.98 31.40
CA ALA A 61 -11.02 -6.36 30.29
C ALA A 61 -12.28 -5.58 30.74
N ASP A 62 -12.97 -6.10 31.75
CA ASP A 62 -14.16 -5.46 32.32
C ASP A 62 -13.82 -4.19 33.10
N TRP A 63 -12.72 -4.21 33.87
CA TRP A 63 -12.23 -3.03 34.56
C TRP A 63 -11.82 -1.93 33.58
N LEU A 64 -11.09 -2.30 32.52
CA LEU A 64 -10.69 -1.37 31.47
C LEU A 64 -11.89 -0.80 30.71
N TYR A 65 -12.88 -1.64 30.38
CA TYR A 65 -14.12 -1.20 29.74
C TYR A 65 -14.88 -0.20 30.62
N ALA A 66 -15.04 -0.48 31.91
CA ALA A 66 -15.71 0.42 32.85
C ALA A 66 -14.94 1.73 33.06
N ALA A 67 -13.60 1.66 33.19
CA ALA A 67 -12.75 2.83 33.38
C ALA A 67 -12.72 3.76 32.16
N CYS A 68 -12.86 3.21 30.94
CA CYS A 68 -13.04 3.98 29.72
C CYS A 68 -14.45 4.57 29.57
N GLY A 69 -15.36 4.37 30.53
CA GLY A 69 -16.74 4.90 30.50
C GLY A 69 -17.76 3.96 29.87
N GLY A 70 -17.42 2.68 29.69
CA GLY A 70 -18.34 1.66 29.20
C GLY A 70 -19.44 1.33 30.22
N GLY A 71 -20.70 1.44 29.79
CA GLY A 71 -21.87 1.06 30.60
C GLY A 71 -22.47 -0.27 30.17
N SER A 72 -23.59 -0.65 30.80
CA SER A 72 -24.37 -1.85 30.43
C SER A 72 -24.91 -1.80 28.98
N ARG A 73 -25.09 -0.59 28.43
CA ARG A 73 -25.60 -0.37 27.06
C ARG A 73 -24.51 -0.29 25.98
N GLY A 74 -23.25 -0.18 26.36
CA GLY A 74 -22.15 0.10 25.44
C GLY A 74 -21.32 1.31 25.86
N ILE A 75 -20.24 1.57 25.12
CA ILE A 75 -19.37 2.73 25.26
C ILE A 75 -19.58 3.69 24.08
N ALA A 76 -19.73 4.98 24.37
CA ALA A 76 -19.88 6.00 23.34
C ALA A 76 -18.50 6.38 22.75
N LEU A 77 -18.48 6.82 21.50
CA LEU A 77 -17.26 7.26 20.81
C LEU A 77 -16.46 8.29 21.61
N ARG A 78 -17.14 9.22 22.28
CA ARG A 78 -16.48 10.26 23.09
C ARG A 78 -15.67 9.67 24.24
N ASP A 79 -16.27 8.76 24.99
CA ASP A 79 -15.64 8.14 26.15
C ASP A 79 -14.54 7.15 25.72
N LEU A 80 -14.78 6.42 24.62
CA LEU A 80 -13.77 5.56 24.00
C LEU A 80 -12.54 6.36 23.54
N LEU A 81 -12.73 7.49 22.87
CA LEU A 81 -11.63 8.36 22.42
C LEU A 81 -10.81 8.87 23.62
N CYS A 82 -11.47 9.29 24.70
CA CYS A 82 -10.77 9.67 25.93
C CYS A 82 -9.91 8.52 26.47
N GLY A 83 -10.45 7.30 26.51
CA GLY A 83 -9.71 6.11 26.95
C GLY A 83 -8.50 5.80 26.07
N LEU A 84 -8.68 5.74 24.75
CA LEU A 84 -7.61 5.45 23.80
C LEU A 84 -6.50 6.51 23.84
N VAL A 85 -6.84 7.80 23.88
CA VAL A 85 -5.86 8.88 23.98
C VAL A 85 -5.15 8.87 25.32
N LEU A 86 -5.83 8.56 26.42
CA LEU A 86 -5.19 8.43 27.73
C LEU A 86 -4.15 7.30 27.74
N LEU A 87 -4.49 6.13 27.18
CA LEU A 87 -3.58 4.99 27.15
C LEU A 87 -2.34 5.28 26.30
N THR A 88 -2.54 5.90 25.13
CA THR A 88 -1.47 6.12 24.16
C THR A 88 -0.67 7.41 24.40
N ARG A 89 -1.35 8.52 24.69
CA ARG A 89 -0.77 9.89 24.80
C ARG A 89 -1.12 10.60 26.11
N GLY A 90 -1.60 9.87 27.12
CA GLY A 90 -1.85 10.42 28.45
C GLY A 90 -0.56 10.80 29.17
N THR A 91 -0.62 11.87 29.94
CA THR A 91 0.45 12.25 30.86
C THR A 91 0.62 11.20 31.97
N GLN A 92 1.79 11.17 32.61
CA GLN A 92 2.04 10.24 33.70
C GLN A 92 1.02 10.37 34.84
N GLU A 93 0.62 11.60 35.18
CA GLU A 93 -0.40 11.88 36.19
C GLU A 93 -1.79 11.34 35.79
N GLU A 94 -2.21 11.53 34.53
CA GLU A 94 -3.47 10.99 34.01
C GLU A 94 -3.47 9.45 34.04
N ARG A 95 -2.34 8.83 33.69
CA ARG A 95 -2.16 7.37 33.76
C ARG A 95 -2.21 6.84 35.19
N ILE A 96 -1.63 7.54 36.16
CA ILE A 96 -1.71 7.16 37.57
C ILE A 96 -3.15 7.29 38.09
N ARG A 97 -3.88 8.34 37.73
CA ARG A 97 -5.31 8.45 38.06
C ARG A 97 -6.13 7.35 37.41
N PHE A 98 -5.80 6.96 36.19
CA PHE A 98 -6.46 5.84 35.54
C PHE A 98 -6.22 4.53 36.33
N LEU A 99 -4.98 4.23 36.73
CA LEU A 99 -4.70 3.08 37.61
C LEU A 99 -5.46 3.16 38.93
N TRP A 100 -5.57 4.34 39.53
CA TRP A 100 -6.39 4.54 40.72
C TRP A 100 -7.84 4.13 40.48
N THR A 101 -8.45 4.50 39.34
CA THR A 101 -9.82 4.09 39.02
C THR A 101 -10.03 2.58 38.90
N LEU A 102 -8.97 1.83 38.62
CA LEU A 102 -9.02 0.36 38.52
C LEU A 102 -8.93 -0.33 39.89
N TYR A 103 -8.19 0.26 40.84
CA TYR A 103 -7.92 -0.36 42.14
C TYR A 103 -8.72 0.20 43.31
N CYS A 104 -9.23 1.43 43.18
CA CYS A 104 -9.99 2.06 44.25
C CYS A 104 -11.34 1.38 44.48
N ASN A 105 -11.87 1.57 45.67
CA ASN A 105 -13.18 1.07 46.04
C ASN A 105 -14.31 1.71 45.20
N ASP A 106 -15.53 1.20 45.30
CA ASP A 106 -16.68 1.69 44.53
C ASP A 106 -16.99 3.20 44.71
N SER A 107 -16.60 3.80 45.84
CA SER A 107 -16.74 5.24 46.06
C SER A 107 -15.57 6.09 45.55
N GLY A 108 -14.50 5.47 45.03
CA GLY A 108 -13.33 6.14 44.47
C GLY A 108 -12.42 6.81 45.50
N SER A 109 -12.56 6.45 46.78
CA SER A 109 -11.99 7.19 47.91
C SER A 109 -10.72 6.59 48.50
N TYR A 110 -10.59 5.26 48.47
CA TYR A 110 -9.42 4.56 49.01
C TYR A 110 -9.22 3.22 48.29
N ILE A 111 -8.00 2.67 48.36
CA ILE A 111 -7.71 1.28 47.99
C ILE A 111 -7.67 0.45 49.28
N SER A 112 -8.39 -0.67 49.33
CA SER A 112 -8.30 -1.63 50.45
C SER A 112 -7.21 -2.66 50.19
N ARG A 113 -6.48 -3.06 51.25
CA ARG A 113 -5.46 -4.12 51.17
C ARG A 113 -6.02 -5.41 50.56
N ASN A 114 -7.21 -5.85 50.99
CA ASN A 114 -7.80 -7.11 50.54
C ASN A 114 -8.24 -7.05 49.07
N GLU A 115 -8.84 -5.93 48.66
CA GLU A 115 -9.28 -5.71 47.27
C GLU A 115 -8.07 -5.61 46.34
N PHE A 116 -7.02 -4.89 46.75
CA PHE A 116 -5.78 -4.77 45.99
C PHE A 116 -5.07 -6.12 45.85
N GLN A 117 -5.00 -6.91 46.92
CA GLN A 117 -4.44 -8.26 46.87
C GLN A 117 -5.21 -9.15 45.87
N SER A 118 -6.53 -9.08 45.89
CA SER A 118 -7.38 -9.83 44.96
C SER A 118 -7.17 -9.38 43.52
N ALA A 119 -6.99 -8.07 43.29
CA ALA A 119 -6.70 -7.53 41.96
C ALA A 119 -5.38 -8.06 41.41
N LEU A 120 -4.33 -8.10 42.24
CA LEU A 120 -3.02 -8.64 41.84
C LEU A 120 -3.06 -10.15 41.51
N GLN A 121 -3.93 -10.91 42.17
CA GLN A 121 -4.14 -12.33 41.83
C GLN A 121 -4.83 -12.49 40.47
N ILE A 122 -5.83 -11.65 40.18
CA ILE A 122 -6.56 -11.65 38.92
C ILE A 122 -5.66 -11.24 37.74
N GLU A 123 -4.76 -10.27 37.96
CA GLU A 123 -3.76 -9.87 36.98
C GLU A 123 -2.65 -10.91 36.77
N GLY A 124 -2.50 -11.88 37.68
CA GLY A 124 -1.41 -12.85 37.67
C GLY A 124 -0.09 -12.34 38.26
N ALA A 125 -0.09 -11.18 38.94
CA ALA A 125 1.06 -10.67 39.68
C ALA A 125 1.30 -11.45 40.99
N LEU A 126 0.24 -12.04 41.56
CA LEU A 126 0.32 -12.92 42.72
C LEU A 126 -0.22 -14.32 42.40
N PRO A 127 0.40 -15.39 42.95
CA PRO A 127 -0.13 -16.73 42.81
C PRO A 127 -1.51 -16.86 43.51
N PRO A 128 -2.36 -17.80 43.07
CA PRO A 128 -3.61 -18.11 43.76
C PRO A 128 -3.33 -18.58 45.20
N PRO A 129 -4.30 -18.45 46.11
CA PRO A 129 -4.15 -18.92 47.48
C PRO A 129 -4.08 -20.45 47.52
N ASP A 130 -2.88 -21.01 47.36
CA ASP A 130 -2.62 -22.38 47.77
C ASP A 130 -2.87 -22.44 49.28
N GLY A 131 -3.68 -23.37 49.76
CA GLY A 131 -4.07 -23.53 51.17
C GLY A 131 -2.90 -23.75 52.15
N SER A 132 -1.65 -23.61 51.71
CA SER A 132 -0.47 -23.45 52.56
C SER A 132 -0.24 -21.97 52.88
N SER A 133 -0.24 -21.63 54.17
CA SER A 133 0.10 -20.31 54.73
C SER A 133 1.59 -19.94 54.53
N ARG A 134 2.12 -20.04 53.32
CA ARG A 134 3.48 -19.59 52.98
C ARG A 134 3.42 -18.12 52.57
N HIS A 135 4.13 -17.30 53.34
CA HIS A 135 4.33 -15.87 53.10
C HIS A 135 4.95 -15.64 51.72
N ASN A 136 4.37 -14.73 50.92
CA ASN A 136 4.94 -14.29 49.65
C ASN A 136 5.80 -13.04 49.93
N PRO A 137 7.15 -13.13 49.85
CA PRO A 137 8.03 -12.02 50.22
C PRO A 137 7.84 -10.76 49.36
N SER A 138 7.36 -10.92 48.12
CA SER A 138 7.07 -9.79 47.23
C SER A 138 5.82 -9.04 47.69
N TRP A 139 4.78 -9.76 48.10
CA TRP A 139 3.56 -9.18 48.66
C TRP A 139 3.81 -8.51 50.01
N ASP A 140 4.59 -9.13 50.89
CA ASP A 140 4.93 -8.56 52.20
C ASP A 140 5.66 -7.21 52.07
N LYS A 141 6.56 -7.10 51.09
CA LYS A 141 7.25 -5.85 50.75
C LYS A 141 6.26 -4.78 50.23
N THR A 142 5.31 -5.18 49.38
CA THR A 142 4.27 -4.28 48.85
C THR A 142 3.34 -3.79 49.95
N ILE A 143 2.91 -4.66 50.88
CA ILE A 143 2.08 -4.26 52.03
C ILE A 143 2.78 -3.18 52.87
N VAL A 144 4.03 -3.45 53.25
CA VAL A 144 4.78 -2.53 54.13
C VAL A 144 5.06 -1.20 53.44
N SER A 145 5.35 -1.23 52.13
CA SER A 145 5.71 -0.02 51.38
C SER A 145 4.50 0.83 50.95
N LEU A 146 3.35 0.24 50.66
CA LEU A 146 2.15 0.97 50.20
C LEU A 146 1.19 1.33 51.33
N PHE A 147 0.91 0.41 52.25
CA PHE A 147 -0.07 0.62 53.32
C PHE A 147 0.58 0.99 54.65
N GLY A 148 1.85 0.64 54.87
CA GLY A 148 2.49 0.82 56.17
C GLY A 148 2.02 -0.19 57.22
N ALA A 149 2.71 -0.23 58.36
CA ALA A 149 2.45 -1.20 59.41
C ALA A 149 1.07 -0.99 60.06
N GLY A 150 0.17 -1.96 59.89
CA GLY A 150 -1.13 -1.99 60.56
C GLY A 150 -2.26 -1.17 59.92
N GLN A 151 -2.06 -0.57 58.73
CA GLN A 151 -3.16 0.09 57.99
C GLN A 151 -3.69 -0.80 56.86
N ASP A 152 -5.02 -0.84 56.69
CA ASP A 152 -5.67 -1.65 55.65
C ASP A 152 -6.21 -0.84 54.47
N LYS A 153 -5.98 0.48 54.47
CA LYS A 153 -6.47 1.43 53.45
C LYS A 153 -5.41 2.45 53.10
N VAL A 154 -5.38 2.87 51.84
CA VAL A 154 -4.47 3.91 51.35
C VAL A 154 -5.23 4.93 50.48
N GLY A 155 -4.88 6.21 50.61
CA GLY A 155 -5.46 7.30 49.83
C GLY A 155 -4.76 7.51 48.48
N PHE A 156 -5.31 8.40 47.65
CA PHE A 156 -4.76 8.67 46.31
C PHE A 156 -3.35 9.26 46.36
N ASP A 157 -3.08 10.21 47.25
CA ASP A 157 -1.77 10.87 47.33
C ASP A 157 -0.65 9.89 47.72
N ASP A 158 -0.92 8.99 48.66
CA ASP A 158 0.01 7.96 49.09
C ASP A 158 0.24 6.91 48.00
N PHE A 159 -0.83 6.45 47.33
CA PHE A 159 -0.73 5.53 46.20
C PHE A 159 0.04 6.17 45.03
N ARG A 160 -0.23 7.45 44.73
CA ARG A 160 0.47 8.22 43.70
C ARG A 160 1.96 8.31 44.00
N ALA A 161 2.33 8.68 45.22
CA ALA A 161 3.74 8.75 45.62
C ALA A 161 4.40 7.37 45.48
N TRP A 162 3.74 6.31 45.94
CA TRP A 162 4.27 4.95 45.89
C TRP A 162 4.45 4.41 44.46
N ILE A 163 3.46 4.55 43.58
CA ILE A 163 3.49 3.99 42.22
C ILE A 163 4.50 4.71 41.32
N MET A 164 4.81 5.99 41.60
CA MET A 164 5.85 6.72 40.88
C MET A 164 7.24 6.09 41.06
N TYR A 165 7.53 5.54 42.24
CA TYR A 165 8.78 4.82 42.52
C TYR A 165 8.70 3.32 42.20
N ASN A 166 7.50 2.73 42.22
CA ASN A 166 7.25 1.32 41.99
C ASN A 166 6.42 1.08 40.72
N LYS A 167 6.89 1.59 39.57
CA LYS A 167 6.14 1.54 38.30
C LYS A 167 5.76 0.12 37.86
N GLU A 168 6.56 -0.87 38.24
CA GLU A 168 6.34 -2.29 37.91
C GLU A 168 5.63 -3.09 39.01
N ALA A 169 5.03 -2.44 40.00
CA ALA A 169 4.43 -3.16 41.12
C ALA A 169 3.20 -4.01 40.75
N THR A 170 2.54 -3.68 39.63
CA THR A 170 1.38 -4.41 39.10
C THR A 170 1.58 -4.66 37.60
N VAL A 171 0.84 -5.61 37.01
CA VAL A 171 0.94 -5.88 35.57
C VAL A 171 0.45 -4.66 34.80
N LEU A 172 -0.65 -4.05 35.25
CA LEU A 172 -1.23 -2.87 34.62
C LEU A 172 -0.35 -1.63 34.77
N SER A 173 0.31 -1.43 35.92
CA SER A 173 1.23 -0.31 36.11
C SER A 173 2.49 -0.49 35.27
N LYS A 174 3.02 -1.72 35.16
CA LYS A 174 4.14 -2.02 34.27
C LYS A 174 3.77 -1.72 32.81
N TRP A 175 2.59 -2.19 32.39
CA TRP A 175 2.06 -1.96 31.04
C TRP A 175 1.89 -0.47 30.71
N LEU A 176 1.34 0.31 31.65
CA LEU A 176 0.95 1.71 31.40
C LEU A 176 2.06 2.73 31.69
N LEU A 177 2.97 2.45 32.63
CA LEU A 177 3.96 3.42 33.14
C LEU A 177 5.40 3.14 32.73
N SER A 178 5.78 1.89 32.36
CA SER A 178 7.18 1.52 32.13
C SER A 178 7.68 1.72 30.70
N SER A 179 6.81 1.87 29.68
CA SER A 179 7.14 2.27 28.29
C SER A 179 5.86 2.60 27.49
N PRO A 180 5.92 3.36 26.38
CA PRO A 180 4.77 3.55 25.49
C PRO A 180 4.51 2.26 24.71
N SER A 181 3.80 1.32 25.33
CA SER A 181 3.48 0.00 24.77
C SER A 181 2.35 0.06 23.74
N VAL A 182 1.66 1.20 23.60
CA VAL A 182 0.52 1.38 22.70
C VAL A 182 0.61 2.78 22.07
N SER A 183 0.58 2.85 20.73
CA SER A 183 0.46 4.10 19.97
C SER A 183 -0.83 4.09 19.15
N LEU A 184 -1.42 5.26 18.91
CA LEU A 184 -2.55 5.43 17.96
C LEU A 184 -2.10 5.32 16.51
N SER A 185 -0.80 5.50 16.28
CA SER A 185 -0.11 5.36 15.01
C SER A 185 1.25 4.72 15.33
N SER A 186 1.43 3.45 15.00
CA SER A 186 2.73 2.83 15.27
C SER A 186 3.80 3.47 14.39
N GLU A 187 4.72 4.25 14.98
CA GLU A 187 5.93 4.70 14.29
C GLU A 187 6.95 3.55 14.09
N LEU A 188 6.61 2.32 14.53
CA LEU A 188 7.38 1.09 14.38
C LEU A 188 6.48 -0.06 13.90
N GLU A 189 5.47 0.22 13.07
CA GLU A 189 4.69 -0.85 12.44
C GLU A 189 5.55 -1.54 11.40
N THR A 190 5.61 -2.88 11.46
CA THR A 190 5.91 -3.67 10.27
C THR A 190 5.05 -3.11 9.15
N PRO A 191 5.64 -2.69 8.01
CA PRO A 191 4.90 -2.02 6.96
C PRO A 191 3.71 -2.89 6.57
N THR A 192 2.55 -2.25 6.40
CA THR A 192 1.38 -2.94 5.86
C THR A 192 1.72 -3.56 4.51
N PHE A 193 0.90 -4.50 4.04
CA PHE A 193 1.11 -5.12 2.73
C PHE A 193 1.26 -4.07 1.61
N TYR A 194 0.42 -3.03 1.59
CA TYR A 194 0.49 -1.93 0.63
C TYR A 194 1.74 -1.08 0.78
N GLN A 195 2.16 -0.78 2.02
CA GLN A 195 3.41 -0.05 2.27
C GLN A 195 4.64 -0.86 1.86
N THR A 196 4.60 -2.19 2.04
CA THR A 196 5.66 -3.09 1.60
C THR A 196 5.73 -3.11 0.08
N LEU A 197 4.60 -3.24 -0.61
CA LEU A 197 4.53 -3.17 -2.07
C LEU A 197 4.99 -1.81 -2.60
N ALA A 198 4.55 -0.70 -2.00
CA ALA A 198 4.99 0.64 -2.37
C ALA A 198 6.48 0.83 -2.14
N GLY A 199 7.06 0.19 -1.12
CA GLY A 199 8.49 0.25 -0.84
C GLY A 199 9.37 -0.57 -1.81
N VAL A 200 8.83 -1.60 -2.45
CA VAL A 200 9.57 -2.46 -3.42
C VAL A 200 9.19 -2.21 -4.88
N THR A 201 8.26 -1.29 -5.13
CA THR A 201 7.82 -0.89 -6.47
C THR A 201 7.93 0.62 -6.62
N HIS A 202 7.79 1.11 -7.85
CA HIS A 202 7.71 2.54 -8.15
C HIS A 202 6.26 3.05 -8.09
N LEU A 203 5.40 2.37 -7.33
CA LEU A 203 3.98 2.69 -7.16
C LEU A 203 3.74 3.29 -5.79
N ASP A 204 2.85 4.27 -5.70
CA ASP A 204 2.39 4.75 -4.39
C ASP A 204 1.26 3.86 -3.84
N GLU A 205 0.90 4.04 -2.56
CA GLU A 205 -0.18 3.26 -1.94
C GLU A 205 -1.53 3.43 -2.66
N GLN A 206 -1.77 4.59 -3.26
CA GLN A 206 -3.01 4.87 -3.99
C GLN A 206 -3.07 4.11 -5.31
N ASP A 207 -1.96 4.04 -6.04
CA ASP A 207 -1.81 3.24 -7.26
C ASP A 207 -2.08 1.77 -6.97
N ILE A 208 -1.50 1.24 -5.89
CA ILE A 208 -1.71 -0.16 -5.48
C ILE A 208 -3.18 -0.40 -5.14
N CYS A 209 -3.84 0.54 -4.45
CA CYS A 209 -5.28 0.44 -4.17
C CYS A 209 -6.14 0.45 -5.45
N GLU A 210 -5.81 1.23 -6.46
CA GLU A 210 -6.56 1.22 -7.73
C GLU A 210 -6.28 -0.03 -8.56
N LEU A 211 -5.03 -0.50 -8.60
CA LEU A 211 -4.66 -1.75 -9.24
C LEU A 211 -5.36 -2.94 -8.60
N GLU A 212 -5.54 -2.93 -7.28
CA GLU A 212 -6.27 -3.97 -6.57
C GLU A 212 -7.74 -4.05 -7.03
N LYS A 213 -8.42 -2.92 -7.15
CA LYS A 213 -9.79 -2.88 -7.66
C LYS A 213 -9.87 -3.45 -9.07
N CYS A 214 -8.91 -3.08 -9.93
CA CYS A 214 -8.82 -3.61 -11.29
C CYS A 214 -8.59 -5.13 -11.28
N PHE A 215 -7.64 -5.60 -10.48
CA PHE A 215 -7.29 -7.01 -10.33
C PHE A 215 -8.51 -7.86 -9.97
N TRP A 216 -9.23 -7.50 -8.90
CA TRP A 216 -10.40 -8.26 -8.47
C TRP A 216 -11.55 -8.16 -9.47
N ALA A 217 -11.73 -7.03 -10.16
CA ALA A 217 -12.73 -6.91 -11.22
C ALA A 217 -12.45 -7.89 -12.37
N LEU A 218 -11.17 -8.04 -12.77
CA LEU A 218 -10.76 -8.97 -13.82
C LEU A 218 -10.89 -10.42 -13.37
N GLN A 219 -10.44 -10.74 -12.15
CA GLN A 219 -10.51 -12.09 -11.61
C GLN A 219 -11.96 -12.56 -11.44
N ASN A 220 -12.86 -11.69 -10.99
CA ASN A 220 -14.29 -12.00 -10.86
C ASN A 220 -14.99 -12.20 -12.22
N ALA A 221 -14.46 -11.59 -13.30
CA ALA A 221 -14.95 -11.80 -14.66
C ALA A 221 -14.40 -13.10 -15.29
N SER A 222 -13.35 -13.68 -14.70
CA SER A 222 -12.72 -14.91 -15.17
C SER A 222 -13.55 -16.15 -14.85
N SER A 223 -13.65 -17.08 -15.82
CA SER A 223 -14.27 -18.39 -15.58
C SER A 223 -13.43 -19.30 -14.70
N THR A 224 -12.12 -19.07 -14.61
CA THR A 224 -11.18 -19.88 -13.82
C THR A 224 -11.07 -19.40 -12.38
N GLY A 225 -11.57 -18.21 -12.06
CA GLY A 225 -11.38 -17.55 -10.76
C GLY A 225 -9.95 -17.03 -10.56
N HIS A 226 -9.13 -17.01 -11.61
CA HIS A 226 -7.77 -16.49 -11.62
C HIS A 226 -7.56 -15.52 -12.79
N LEU A 227 -6.56 -14.65 -12.69
CA LEU A 227 -6.16 -13.77 -13.78
C LEU A 227 -5.27 -14.54 -14.76
N ASP A 228 -5.89 -15.23 -15.71
CA ASP A 228 -5.22 -16.06 -16.70
C ASP A 228 -4.89 -15.31 -18.01
N PHE A 229 -4.24 -16.01 -18.94
CA PHE A 229 -3.89 -15.45 -20.24
C PHE A 229 -5.11 -14.96 -21.04
N ALA A 230 -6.25 -15.64 -20.95
CA ALA A 230 -7.45 -15.26 -21.69
C ALA A 230 -8.02 -13.94 -21.16
N CYS A 231 -8.00 -13.75 -19.85
CA CYS A 231 -8.39 -12.51 -19.19
C CYS A 231 -7.49 -11.35 -19.60
N LEU A 232 -6.16 -11.50 -19.46
CA LEU A 232 -5.21 -10.45 -19.84
C LEU A 232 -5.33 -10.12 -21.32
N LYS A 233 -5.38 -11.14 -22.20
CA LYS A 233 -5.52 -10.96 -23.64
C LYS A 233 -6.78 -10.15 -23.98
N SER A 234 -7.91 -10.45 -23.36
CA SER A 234 -9.18 -9.74 -23.63
C SER A 234 -9.13 -8.28 -23.19
N LEU A 235 -8.29 -7.95 -22.21
CA LEU A 235 -8.13 -6.62 -21.66
C LEU A 235 -7.17 -5.73 -22.47
N VAL A 236 -6.10 -6.32 -22.98
CA VAL A 236 -4.99 -5.57 -23.62
C VAL A 236 -4.95 -5.71 -25.14
N CYS A 237 -5.72 -6.64 -25.72
CA CYS A 237 -5.75 -6.91 -27.16
C CYS A 237 -7.15 -6.66 -27.74
N PRO A 238 -7.32 -5.64 -28.59
CA PRO A 238 -6.40 -4.53 -28.88
C PRO A 238 -6.16 -3.60 -27.67
N PRO A 239 -5.09 -2.76 -27.65
CA PRO A 239 -4.20 -2.42 -28.77
C PRO A 239 -2.91 -3.22 -28.85
N VAL A 240 -2.54 -4.01 -27.85
CA VAL A 240 -1.34 -4.87 -27.89
C VAL A 240 -1.50 -5.90 -29.01
N PRO A 241 -0.50 -6.08 -29.91
CA PRO A 241 -0.59 -7.08 -30.95
C PRO A 241 -0.73 -8.47 -30.36
N LEU A 242 -1.57 -9.32 -30.97
CA LEU A 242 -1.81 -10.68 -30.50
C LEU A 242 -0.51 -11.48 -30.30
N LYS A 243 0.47 -11.26 -31.17
CA LYS A 243 1.81 -11.86 -31.13
C LYS A 243 2.62 -11.50 -29.86
N ALA A 244 2.38 -10.33 -29.28
CA ALA A 244 3.05 -9.86 -28.07
C ALA A 244 2.31 -10.24 -26.78
N CYS A 245 1.02 -10.58 -26.86
CA CYS A 245 0.18 -10.80 -25.68
C CYS A 245 0.68 -11.96 -24.80
N LYS A 246 1.12 -13.07 -25.40
CA LYS A 246 1.63 -14.21 -24.61
C LYS A 246 2.94 -13.86 -23.90
N GLY A 247 3.82 -13.13 -24.59
CA GLY A 247 5.04 -12.59 -24.02
C GLY A 247 4.78 -11.64 -22.85
N LEU A 248 3.82 -10.72 -23.01
CA LEU A 248 3.39 -9.81 -21.95
C LEU A 248 2.82 -10.56 -20.74
N PHE A 249 2.00 -11.59 -20.98
CA PHE A 249 1.48 -12.45 -19.91
C PHE A 249 2.62 -13.11 -19.14
N LEU A 250 3.55 -13.78 -19.83
CA LEU A 250 4.70 -14.42 -19.20
C LEU A 250 5.64 -13.40 -18.53
N ALA A 251 5.64 -12.13 -18.96
CA ALA A 251 6.45 -11.09 -18.34
C ALA A 251 5.88 -10.66 -16.99
N LEU A 252 4.56 -10.79 -16.81
CA LEU A 252 3.85 -10.57 -15.55
C LEU A 252 3.90 -11.81 -14.65
N ASP A 253 3.57 -12.99 -15.18
CA ASP A 253 3.62 -14.30 -14.51
C ASP A 253 5.09 -14.72 -14.28
N VAL A 254 5.64 -14.35 -13.11
CA VAL A 254 7.06 -14.57 -12.76
C VAL A 254 7.27 -15.99 -12.28
N ASN A 255 6.31 -16.51 -11.51
CA ASN A 255 6.41 -17.83 -10.91
C ASN A 255 6.06 -18.98 -11.89
N ARG A 256 5.50 -18.66 -13.07
CA ARG A 256 5.09 -19.59 -14.14
C ARG A 256 4.01 -20.57 -13.70
N ASP A 257 3.09 -20.13 -12.86
CA ASP A 257 1.94 -20.92 -12.43
C ASP A 257 0.72 -20.80 -13.36
N GLU A 258 0.90 -20.15 -14.51
CA GLU A 258 -0.11 -19.87 -15.54
C GLU A 258 -1.20 -18.88 -15.12
N HIS A 259 -1.01 -18.19 -14.00
CA HIS A 259 -1.86 -17.11 -13.52
C HIS A 259 -0.99 -15.91 -13.13
N ILE A 260 -1.61 -14.74 -13.02
CA ILE A 260 -0.93 -13.53 -12.51
C ILE A 260 -1.52 -13.26 -11.14
N ASP A 261 -0.69 -13.28 -10.10
CA ASP A 261 -1.12 -12.85 -8.77
C ASP A 261 -1.06 -11.32 -8.62
N PHE A 262 -1.63 -10.80 -7.52
CA PHE A 262 -1.69 -9.35 -7.31
C PHE A 262 -0.30 -8.71 -7.14
N LYS A 263 0.65 -9.41 -6.52
CA LYS A 263 2.03 -8.93 -6.33
C LYS A 263 2.76 -8.87 -7.67
N GLU A 264 2.61 -9.90 -8.49
CA GLU A 264 3.15 -9.98 -9.84
C GLU A 264 2.61 -8.88 -10.75
N LEU A 265 1.29 -8.60 -10.67
CA LEU A 265 0.70 -7.48 -11.39
C LEU A 265 1.33 -6.15 -10.94
N CYS A 266 1.43 -5.88 -9.63
CA CYS A 266 2.02 -4.64 -9.12
C CYS A 266 3.48 -4.46 -9.56
N CYS A 267 4.31 -5.50 -9.40
CA CYS A 267 5.71 -5.47 -9.82
C CYS A 267 5.86 -5.29 -11.34
N GLY A 268 5.02 -5.98 -12.12
CA GLY A 268 5.01 -5.88 -13.57
C GLY A 268 4.62 -4.50 -14.08
N ILE A 269 3.55 -3.90 -13.54
CA ILE A 269 3.11 -2.55 -13.91
C ILE A 269 4.09 -1.48 -13.43
N SER A 270 4.69 -1.67 -12.26
CA SER A 270 5.81 -0.85 -11.82
C SER A 270 6.93 -0.86 -12.86
N ALA A 271 7.42 -2.03 -13.25
CA ALA A 271 8.52 -2.17 -14.21
C ALA A 271 8.15 -1.67 -15.62
N ALA A 272 6.90 -1.83 -16.07
CA ALA A 272 6.47 -1.40 -17.40
C ALA A 272 6.21 0.11 -17.53
N CYS A 273 5.75 0.75 -16.44
CA CYS A 273 5.14 2.07 -16.50
C CYS A 273 5.76 3.13 -15.57
N ARG A 274 6.06 2.78 -14.31
CA ARG A 274 6.50 3.74 -13.28
C ARG A 274 8.01 3.73 -13.04
N GLY A 275 8.67 2.61 -13.31
CA GLY A 275 10.10 2.47 -13.14
C GLY A 275 10.93 3.33 -14.10
N PRO A 276 12.23 3.48 -13.81
CA PRO A 276 13.16 4.18 -14.69
C PRO A 276 13.21 3.53 -16.07
N LEU A 277 13.67 4.31 -17.06
CA LEU A 277 13.69 3.88 -18.46
C LEU A 277 14.39 2.52 -18.67
N VAL A 278 15.49 2.27 -17.97
CA VAL A 278 16.24 1.01 -18.06
C VAL A 278 15.40 -0.18 -17.60
N GLU A 279 14.67 -0.07 -16.49
CA GLU A 279 13.76 -1.13 -16.02
C GLU A 279 12.64 -1.38 -17.03
N ARG A 280 12.09 -0.31 -17.62
CA ARG A 280 11.05 -0.41 -18.64
C ARG A 280 11.56 -1.08 -19.92
N MET A 281 12.79 -0.80 -20.33
CA MET A 281 13.44 -1.49 -21.44
C MET A 281 13.70 -2.97 -21.14
N LYS A 282 14.15 -3.30 -19.92
CA LYS A 282 14.28 -4.70 -19.47
C LYS A 282 12.93 -5.41 -19.46
N PHE A 283 11.85 -4.73 -19.08
CA PHE A 283 10.50 -5.28 -19.19
C PHE A 283 10.11 -5.55 -20.65
N CYS A 284 10.42 -4.65 -21.59
CA CYS A 284 10.22 -4.92 -23.02
C CYS A 284 11.01 -6.14 -23.52
N PHE A 285 12.27 -6.30 -23.10
CA PHE A 285 13.05 -7.51 -23.40
C PHE A 285 12.35 -8.77 -22.88
N LYS A 286 11.86 -8.72 -21.63
CA LYS A 286 11.13 -9.80 -20.95
C LYS A 286 9.88 -10.25 -21.73
N ILE A 287 9.27 -9.39 -22.54
CA ILE A 287 8.13 -9.77 -23.40
C ILE A 287 8.56 -10.72 -24.51
N PHE A 288 9.79 -10.64 -24.99
CA PHE A 288 10.27 -11.44 -26.12
C PHE A 288 11.08 -12.66 -25.71
N ASP A 289 11.71 -12.61 -24.53
CA ASP A 289 12.36 -13.74 -23.87
C ASP A 289 11.27 -14.69 -23.32
N MET A 290 10.90 -15.72 -24.08
CA MET A 290 9.77 -16.59 -23.76
C MET A 290 10.16 -17.66 -22.74
N ASP A 291 11.41 -18.13 -22.78
CA ASP A 291 11.93 -19.18 -21.91
C ASP A 291 12.66 -18.68 -20.66
N ARG A 292 12.83 -17.36 -20.50
CA ARG A 292 13.36 -16.65 -19.30
C ARG A 292 14.81 -16.98 -19.03
N ASP A 293 15.59 -17.25 -20.06
CA ASP A 293 17.02 -17.53 -19.93
C ASP A 293 17.90 -16.26 -20.01
N CYS A 294 17.26 -15.08 -20.08
CA CYS A 294 17.90 -13.77 -20.26
C CYS A 294 18.62 -13.60 -21.62
N TYR A 295 18.23 -14.37 -22.62
CA TYR A 295 18.83 -14.39 -23.95
C TYR A 295 17.77 -14.60 -25.03
N LEU A 296 17.68 -13.70 -26.02
CA LEU A 296 16.78 -13.91 -27.14
C LEU A 296 17.44 -14.81 -28.16
N ASN A 297 16.89 -16.01 -28.35
CA ASN A 297 17.33 -16.89 -29.43
C ASN A 297 16.94 -16.30 -30.81
N PRO A 298 17.46 -16.83 -31.94
CA PRO A 298 17.19 -16.27 -33.27
C PRO A 298 15.70 -16.17 -33.63
N GLU A 299 14.87 -17.11 -33.16
CA GLU A 299 13.42 -17.09 -33.39
C GLU A 299 12.75 -15.96 -32.60
N GLU A 300 13.14 -15.78 -31.34
CA GLU A 300 12.66 -14.70 -30.47
C GLU A 300 13.11 -13.31 -30.97
N VAL A 301 14.35 -13.18 -31.45
CA VAL A 301 14.85 -11.95 -32.09
C VAL A 301 14.01 -11.60 -33.32
N GLN A 302 13.73 -12.59 -34.18
CA GLN A 302 12.89 -12.37 -35.36
C GLN A 302 11.46 -11.96 -34.95
N HIS A 303 10.89 -12.63 -33.95
CA HIS A 303 9.56 -12.33 -33.42
C HIS A 303 9.48 -10.92 -32.81
N MET A 304 10.50 -10.54 -32.04
CA MET A 304 10.68 -9.19 -31.49
C MET A 304 10.65 -8.16 -32.61
N MET A 305 11.50 -8.31 -33.62
CA MET A 305 11.61 -7.31 -34.69
C MET A 305 10.33 -7.18 -35.51
N GLN A 306 9.65 -8.28 -35.83
CA GLN A 306 8.34 -8.22 -36.50
C GLN A 306 7.31 -7.46 -35.66
N THR A 307 7.31 -7.67 -34.34
CA THR A 307 6.37 -7.03 -33.41
C THR A 307 6.68 -5.55 -33.26
N LEU A 308 7.94 -5.17 -33.06
CA LEU A 308 8.35 -3.77 -32.93
C LEU A 308 8.04 -2.96 -34.19
N VAL A 309 8.31 -3.52 -35.38
CA VAL A 309 7.99 -2.89 -36.66
C VAL A 309 6.48 -2.69 -36.82
N PHE A 310 5.68 -3.70 -36.46
CA PHE A 310 4.23 -3.58 -36.48
C PHE A 310 3.73 -2.45 -35.57
N ILE A 311 4.20 -2.41 -34.33
CA ILE A 311 3.80 -1.38 -33.35
C ILE A 311 4.25 0.01 -33.81
N ALA A 312 5.48 0.16 -34.30
CA ALA A 312 5.99 1.42 -34.82
C ALA A 312 5.18 1.91 -36.06
N GLY A 313 4.74 0.98 -36.92
CA GLY A 313 3.83 1.31 -38.01
C GLY A 313 2.47 1.83 -37.53
N GLU A 314 1.94 1.25 -36.44
CA GLU A 314 0.72 1.71 -35.77
C GLU A 314 0.92 2.94 -34.87
N ASN A 315 2.14 3.38 -34.59
CA ASN A 315 2.48 4.50 -33.69
C ASN A 315 3.41 5.50 -34.36
N LYS A 316 2.86 6.50 -35.06
CA LYS A 316 3.65 7.68 -35.43
C LYS A 316 3.81 8.57 -34.18
N LEU A 317 4.87 8.27 -33.42
CA LEU A 317 5.49 8.94 -32.26
C LEU A 317 4.77 10.20 -31.73
N THR A 318 4.15 10.11 -30.54
CA THR A 318 3.52 11.26 -29.85
C THR A 318 4.13 11.60 -28.48
N TYR A 319 5.15 10.90 -27.99
CA TYR A 319 5.76 11.24 -26.69
C TYR A 319 7.27 10.96 -26.56
N ALA A 320 7.84 10.15 -27.46
CA ALA A 320 9.23 9.70 -27.40
C ALA A 320 10.28 10.83 -27.45
N SER A 321 9.92 12.00 -28.02
CA SER A 321 10.81 13.16 -28.09
C SER A 321 11.09 13.80 -26.72
N HIS A 322 10.36 13.43 -25.66
CA HIS A 322 10.59 13.98 -24.32
C HIS A 322 11.37 13.02 -23.40
N ILE A 323 11.26 11.70 -23.57
CA ILE A 323 11.96 10.71 -22.72
C ILE A 323 13.47 10.61 -23.04
N PHE A 324 13.86 10.85 -24.28
CA PHE A 324 15.24 10.62 -24.74
C PHE A 324 16.04 11.91 -24.97
N HIS A 325 15.47 13.06 -24.63
CA HIS A 325 16.03 14.37 -24.97
C HIS A 325 16.83 15.02 -23.82
N GLU A 326 17.29 14.21 -22.87
CA GLU A 326 18.30 14.60 -21.88
C GLU A 326 19.73 14.66 -22.45
N THR A 327 19.97 14.23 -23.70
CA THR A 327 21.25 14.42 -24.39
C THR A 327 21.13 15.45 -25.52
N GLY A 328 21.37 16.71 -25.14
CA GLY A 328 21.14 17.92 -25.92
C GLY A 328 21.47 17.92 -27.42
N LYS A 329 20.44 18.16 -28.25
CA LYS A 329 20.53 18.95 -29.49
C LYS A 329 19.22 19.74 -29.69
N LYS A 330 19.31 21.01 -30.10
CA LYS A 330 18.16 21.93 -30.18
C LYS A 330 17.16 21.56 -31.31
N PRO A 331 15.85 21.79 -31.11
CA PRO A 331 14.81 21.49 -32.09
C PRO A 331 14.47 22.73 -32.94
N GLU A 332 15.18 22.96 -34.03
CA GLU A 332 14.74 23.89 -35.08
C GLU A 332 15.12 23.28 -36.44
N GLU A 333 14.16 22.57 -37.07
CA GLU A 333 14.07 22.18 -38.50
C GLU A 333 13.28 20.86 -38.64
N SER A 334 11.95 20.83 -38.44
CA SER A 334 11.18 19.58 -38.67
C SER A 334 9.68 19.75 -38.99
N THR A 335 9.27 20.78 -39.73
CA THR A 335 7.81 21.00 -39.97
C THR A 335 7.35 20.97 -41.43
N GLU A 336 8.14 20.45 -42.39
CA GLU A 336 7.71 20.48 -43.80
C GLU A 336 7.85 19.17 -44.62
N HIS A 337 8.30 18.03 -44.08
CA HIS A 337 8.55 16.82 -44.91
C HIS A 337 7.60 15.62 -44.68
N PHE A 338 6.37 15.81 -44.20
CA PHE A 338 5.54 14.69 -43.70
C PHE A 338 4.56 14.02 -44.68
N GLN A 339 4.55 14.35 -45.98
CA GLN A 339 3.58 13.76 -46.93
C GLN A 339 4.10 12.64 -47.86
N GLU A 340 5.37 12.25 -47.83
CA GLU A 340 5.94 11.28 -48.81
C GLU A 340 6.33 9.88 -48.25
N HIS A 341 6.03 9.59 -46.98
CA HIS A 341 6.58 8.42 -46.26
C HIS A 341 5.63 7.20 -46.18
N LEU A 342 5.20 6.67 -47.33
CA LEU A 342 4.80 5.25 -47.43
C LEU A 342 5.87 4.39 -48.12
N GLY A 343 6.78 5.01 -48.90
CA GLY A 343 7.96 4.34 -49.48
C GLY A 343 9.23 4.39 -48.61
N GLY A 344 9.26 5.21 -47.54
CA GLY A 344 10.45 5.46 -46.72
C GLY A 344 10.72 4.45 -45.59
N ASN A 345 9.68 3.73 -45.12
CA ASN A 345 9.82 2.82 -43.97
C ASN A 345 10.73 1.63 -44.27
N ALA A 346 10.70 1.06 -45.47
CA ALA A 346 11.53 -0.10 -45.82
C ALA A 346 13.04 0.18 -45.68
N LYS A 347 13.48 1.40 -46.03
CA LYS A 347 14.89 1.79 -45.98
C LYS A 347 15.37 2.00 -44.54
N LYS A 348 14.52 2.59 -43.69
CA LYS A 348 14.79 2.80 -42.26
C LYS A 348 14.74 1.49 -41.45
N HIS A 349 13.79 0.60 -41.77
CA HIS A 349 13.75 -0.75 -41.19
C HIS A 349 14.98 -1.59 -41.59
N SER A 350 15.50 -1.43 -42.81
CA SER A 350 16.75 -2.08 -43.24
C SER A 350 17.93 -1.67 -42.38
N THR A 351 18.11 -0.36 -42.15
CA THR A 351 19.23 0.17 -41.35
C THR A 351 19.14 -0.25 -39.88
N THR A 352 17.94 -0.28 -39.30
CA THR A 352 17.76 -0.72 -37.90
C THR A 352 18.01 -2.21 -37.72
N TRP A 353 17.61 -3.03 -38.70
CA TRP A 353 17.92 -4.46 -38.72
C TRP A 353 19.42 -4.73 -38.93
N GLU A 354 20.09 -3.93 -39.75
CA GLU A 354 21.55 -3.99 -39.92
C GLU A 354 22.29 -3.65 -38.61
N SER A 355 21.87 -2.58 -37.91
CA SER A 355 22.42 -2.24 -36.60
C SER A 355 22.17 -3.33 -35.54
N LEU A 356 21.01 -4.00 -35.57
CA LEU A 356 20.74 -5.12 -34.66
C LEU A 356 21.67 -6.31 -34.94
N LYS A 357 21.91 -6.62 -36.22
CA LYS A 357 22.80 -7.73 -36.62
C LYS A 357 24.22 -7.58 -36.09
N GLU A 358 24.71 -6.36 -35.96
CA GLU A 358 26.04 -6.08 -35.38
C GLU A 358 26.11 -6.42 -33.89
N LYS A 359 24.97 -6.56 -33.21
CA LYS A 359 24.86 -6.89 -31.79
C LYS A 359 24.51 -8.36 -31.54
N LEU A 360 24.25 -9.14 -32.59
CA LEU A 360 23.96 -10.57 -32.44
C LEU A 360 25.25 -11.34 -32.17
N ASP A 361 25.13 -12.38 -31.35
CA ASP A 361 26.24 -13.30 -31.09
C ASP A 361 26.47 -14.27 -32.26
N ASP A 362 27.48 -15.14 -32.13
CA ASP A 362 27.82 -16.13 -33.15
C ASP A 362 26.68 -17.14 -33.44
N LYS A 363 25.71 -17.27 -32.54
CA LYS A 363 24.53 -18.14 -32.68
C LYS A 363 23.34 -17.38 -33.28
N GLY A 364 23.47 -16.07 -33.50
CA GLY A 364 22.43 -15.21 -34.03
C GLY A 364 21.38 -14.78 -33.00
N GLY A 365 21.66 -14.91 -31.70
CA GLY A 365 20.80 -14.40 -30.64
C GLY A 365 21.35 -13.13 -29.99
N LEU A 366 20.64 -12.64 -28.98
CA LEU A 366 20.84 -11.32 -28.40
C LEU A 366 20.74 -11.37 -26.87
N THR A 367 21.77 -10.95 -26.17
CA THR A 367 21.76 -10.84 -24.70
C THR A 367 20.91 -9.64 -24.24
N GLN A 368 20.50 -9.61 -22.98
CA GLN A 368 19.81 -8.45 -22.42
C GLN A 368 20.69 -7.19 -22.48
N GLU A 369 21.98 -7.30 -22.21
CA GLU A 369 22.92 -6.18 -22.26
C GLU A 369 23.04 -5.60 -23.67
N ASP A 370 23.20 -6.46 -24.68
CA ASP A 370 23.31 -6.05 -26.08
C ASP A 370 22.01 -5.43 -26.58
N TYR A 371 20.86 -5.97 -26.18
CA TYR A 371 19.55 -5.36 -26.43
C TYR A 371 19.45 -3.96 -25.83
N LEU A 372 19.89 -3.76 -24.59
CA LEU A 372 19.82 -2.45 -23.94
C LEU A 372 20.67 -1.43 -24.69
N VAL A 373 21.91 -1.78 -25.06
CA VAL A 373 22.78 -0.93 -25.87
C VAL A 373 22.13 -0.59 -27.21
N TRP A 374 21.62 -1.59 -27.93
CA TRP A 374 20.95 -1.41 -29.21
C TRP A 374 19.69 -0.53 -29.11
N SER A 375 18.90 -0.70 -28.05
CA SER A 375 17.63 0.02 -27.85
C SER A 375 17.81 1.52 -27.67
N VAL A 376 18.95 1.95 -27.10
CA VAL A 376 19.32 3.36 -26.97
C VAL A 376 19.70 3.95 -28.33
N GLU A 377 20.43 3.18 -29.15
CA GLU A 377 20.84 3.60 -30.51
C GLU A 377 19.65 3.63 -31.49
N ASN A 378 18.66 2.75 -31.31
CA ASN A 378 17.53 2.53 -32.24
C ASN A 378 16.16 2.76 -31.60
N ASN A 379 16.02 3.92 -30.96
CA ASN A 379 14.82 4.31 -30.21
C ASN A 379 13.51 4.29 -31.04
N ASP A 380 13.59 4.51 -32.35
CA ASP A 380 12.41 4.60 -33.24
C ASP A 380 11.51 3.35 -33.24
N LEU A 381 12.05 2.18 -32.87
CA LEU A 381 11.27 0.93 -32.78
C LEU A 381 10.85 0.59 -31.35
N VAL A 382 11.67 0.92 -30.35
CA VAL A 382 11.43 0.55 -28.96
C VAL A 382 10.53 1.56 -28.25
N ALA A 383 10.67 2.86 -28.51
CA ALA A 383 9.80 3.88 -27.93
C ALA A 383 8.30 3.65 -28.23
N PRO A 384 7.88 3.29 -29.46
CA PRO A 384 6.50 2.94 -29.74
C PRO A 384 5.93 1.81 -28.88
N LEU A 385 6.76 0.80 -28.53
CA LEU A 385 6.37 -0.27 -27.62
C LEU A 385 6.26 0.25 -26.18
N LEU A 386 7.23 1.03 -25.72
CA LEU A 386 7.20 1.66 -24.39
C LEU A 386 5.98 2.57 -24.19
N GLU A 387 5.61 3.34 -25.22
CA GLU A 387 4.44 4.21 -25.24
C GLU A 387 3.15 3.39 -25.22
N LEU A 388 3.07 2.31 -26.01
CA LEU A 388 1.93 1.39 -26.01
C LEU A 388 1.73 0.75 -24.62
N LEU A 389 2.79 0.23 -24.00
CA LEU A 389 2.71 -0.37 -22.67
C LEU A 389 2.32 0.65 -21.61
N PHE A 390 2.88 1.86 -21.68
CA PHE A 390 2.51 2.96 -20.79
C PHE A 390 1.02 3.31 -20.90
N GLN A 391 0.51 3.41 -22.13
CA GLN A 391 -0.90 3.65 -22.37
C GLN A 391 -1.79 2.51 -21.85
N VAL A 392 -1.42 1.25 -22.09
CA VAL A 392 -2.15 0.07 -21.61
C VAL A 392 -2.23 0.03 -20.07
N CYS A 393 -1.16 0.40 -19.38
CA CYS A 393 -1.16 0.49 -17.92
C CYS A 393 -2.19 1.49 -17.39
N HIS A 394 -2.41 2.61 -18.08
CA HIS A 394 -3.34 3.63 -17.64
C HIS A 394 -4.78 3.38 -18.12
N VAL A 395 -4.96 3.01 -19.39
CA VAL A 395 -6.29 2.87 -20.02
C VAL A 395 -6.91 1.52 -19.69
N SER A 396 -6.18 0.43 -19.89
CA SER A 396 -6.70 -0.92 -19.70
C SER A 396 -6.64 -1.36 -18.24
N LEU A 397 -5.57 -1.01 -17.53
CA LEU A 397 -5.32 -1.46 -16.15
C LEU A 397 -5.69 -0.40 -15.08
N GLY A 398 -6.17 0.76 -15.51
CA GLY A 398 -6.75 1.77 -14.62
C GLY A 398 -5.75 2.51 -13.73
N LEU A 399 -4.45 2.46 -14.05
CA LEU A 399 -3.45 3.23 -13.31
C LEU A 399 -3.67 4.73 -13.53
N ARG A 400 -3.64 5.51 -12.45
CA ARG A 400 -3.87 6.95 -12.53
C ARG A 400 -2.67 7.67 -13.17
N PRO A 401 -2.90 8.59 -14.12
CA PRO A 401 -1.83 9.45 -14.61
C PRO A 401 -1.31 10.37 -13.49
N HIS A 402 0.01 10.53 -13.39
CA HIS A 402 0.62 11.41 -12.40
C HIS A 402 0.20 12.88 -12.53
N CYS A 403 -0.15 13.31 -13.75
CA CYS A 403 -0.56 14.68 -14.02
C CYS A 403 -1.51 14.76 -15.21
N ARG A 404 -2.18 15.91 -15.31
CA ARG A 404 -3.11 16.24 -16.40
C ARG A 404 -2.49 16.27 -17.80
N HIS A 405 -1.18 16.52 -17.92
CA HIS A 405 -0.50 16.51 -19.23
C HIS A 405 -0.31 15.08 -19.73
N ASN A 406 0.16 14.16 -18.87
CA ASN A 406 0.23 12.74 -19.20
C ASN A 406 -1.16 12.21 -19.52
N GLU A 407 -2.18 12.62 -18.78
CA GLU A 407 -3.58 12.25 -19.07
C GLU A 407 -3.99 12.64 -20.50
N TYR A 408 -3.68 13.86 -20.93
CA TYR A 408 -3.92 14.28 -22.31
C TYR A 408 -3.19 13.41 -23.32
N GLU A 409 -1.89 13.18 -23.13
CA GLU A 409 -1.06 12.42 -24.06
C GLU A 409 -1.51 10.95 -24.16
N ILE A 410 -1.90 10.34 -23.03
CA ILE A 410 -2.44 8.98 -23.00
C ILE A 410 -3.75 8.91 -23.78
N VAL A 411 -4.71 9.79 -23.47
CA VAL A 411 -6.05 9.76 -24.07
C VAL A 411 -5.98 10.10 -25.56
N MET A 412 -5.26 11.17 -25.92
CA MET A 412 -5.11 11.58 -27.32
C MET A 412 -4.31 10.55 -28.12
N GLY A 413 -3.22 10.02 -27.56
CA GLY A 413 -2.44 8.98 -28.24
C GLY A 413 -3.23 7.68 -28.45
N TRP A 414 -4.14 7.33 -27.53
CA TRP A 414 -5.06 6.21 -27.71
C TRP A 414 -6.12 6.50 -28.77
N LEU A 415 -6.71 7.70 -28.76
CA LEU A 415 -7.70 8.13 -29.74
C LEU A 415 -7.10 8.15 -31.16
N ASP A 416 -5.94 8.78 -31.34
CA ASP A 416 -5.23 8.86 -32.61
C ASP A 416 -4.90 7.47 -33.18
N ARG A 417 -4.65 6.48 -32.32
CA ARG A 417 -4.46 5.08 -32.72
C ARG A 417 -5.75 4.48 -33.25
N GLU A 418 -6.85 4.63 -32.52
CA GLU A 418 -8.15 4.08 -32.91
C GLU A 418 -8.72 4.76 -34.17
N GLU A 419 -8.55 6.07 -34.32
CA GLU A 419 -8.94 6.80 -35.53
C GLU A 419 -8.19 6.29 -36.78
N ARG A 420 -6.89 5.99 -36.65
CA ARG A 420 -6.08 5.45 -37.76
C ARG A 420 -6.48 4.03 -38.15
N ARG A 421 -6.99 3.22 -37.23
CA ARG A 421 -7.55 1.89 -37.54
C ARG A 421 -8.83 2.00 -38.37
N GLY A 422 -9.54 3.12 -38.25
CA GLY A 422 -10.76 3.41 -38.98
C GLY A 422 -11.97 2.67 -38.44
N TYR A 423 -13.13 3.08 -38.91
CA TYR A 423 -14.41 2.50 -38.49
C TYR A 423 -14.74 1.24 -39.29
N HIS A 424 -15.24 0.21 -38.60
CA HIS A 424 -15.74 -1.00 -39.23
C HIS A 424 -17.10 -1.43 -38.65
N VAL A 425 -17.86 -2.18 -39.46
CA VAL A 425 -19.20 -2.63 -39.11
C VAL A 425 -19.13 -3.60 -37.92
N GLY A 426 -19.97 -3.36 -36.92
CA GLY A 426 -20.03 -4.17 -35.69
C GLY A 426 -19.29 -3.56 -34.49
N GLN A 427 -18.60 -2.43 -34.65
CA GLN A 427 -18.02 -1.69 -33.54
C GLN A 427 -19.08 -1.02 -32.67
N PHE A 428 -18.81 -1.00 -31.36
CA PHE A 428 -19.57 -0.24 -30.38
C PHE A 428 -18.78 1.02 -30.00
N TRP A 429 -19.42 2.17 -30.08
CA TRP A 429 -18.84 3.46 -29.71
C TRP A 429 -19.69 4.12 -28.64
N TYR A 430 -19.04 4.58 -27.59
CA TYR A 430 -19.68 5.35 -26.53
C TYR A 430 -19.56 6.84 -26.85
N LEU A 431 -20.68 7.55 -26.81
CA LEU A 431 -20.70 8.98 -27.06
C LEU A 431 -20.38 9.73 -25.76
N VAL A 432 -19.41 10.64 -25.83
CA VAL A 432 -19.05 11.53 -24.74
C VAL A 432 -19.69 12.90 -24.99
N SER A 433 -20.17 13.55 -23.93
CA SER A 433 -20.71 14.91 -24.02
C SER A 433 -19.67 15.87 -24.60
N SER A 434 -20.05 16.65 -25.61
CA SER A 434 -19.18 17.68 -26.19
C SER A 434 -18.78 18.73 -25.15
N GLU A 435 -19.67 19.06 -24.21
CA GLU A 435 -19.38 19.98 -23.11
C GLU A 435 -18.31 19.40 -22.17
N TRP A 436 -18.44 18.12 -21.80
CA TRP A 436 -17.46 17.44 -20.96
C TRP A 436 -16.09 17.39 -21.65
N TRP A 437 -16.07 17.04 -22.94
CA TRP A 437 -14.83 16.96 -23.73
C TRP A 437 -14.11 18.31 -23.80
N GLN A 438 -14.85 19.40 -24.01
CA GLN A 438 -14.28 20.75 -24.02
C GLN A 438 -13.73 21.15 -22.64
N GLN A 439 -14.42 20.80 -21.56
CA GLN A 439 -13.93 21.05 -20.20
C GLN A 439 -12.68 20.23 -19.88
N TRP A 440 -12.66 18.95 -20.25
CA TRP A 440 -11.50 18.08 -20.07
C TRP A 440 -10.29 18.58 -20.87
N LEU A 441 -10.47 18.93 -22.15
CA LEU A 441 -9.42 19.54 -22.96
C LEU A 441 -8.88 20.81 -22.30
N ALA A 442 -9.76 21.71 -21.84
CA ALA A 442 -9.33 22.93 -21.15
C ALA A 442 -8.58 22.63 -19.84
N TYR A 443 -9.00 21.60 -19.10
CA TYR A 443 -8.30 21.14 -17.90
C TYR A 443 -6.89 20.65 -18.22
N THR A 444 -6.73 19.78 -19.21
CA THR A 444 -5.43 19.17 -19.51
C THR A 444 -4.49 20.08 -20.31
N SER A 445 -5.03 21.03 -21.07
CA SER A 445 -4.25 21.98 -21.87
C SER A 445 -4.01 23.33 -21.18
N ALA A 446 -4.54 23.54 -19.97
CA ALA A 446 -4.40 24.82 -19.28
C ALA A 446 -2.93 25.09 -18.87
N PRO A 447 -2.48 26.36 -18.88
CA PRO A 447 -1.14 26.73 -18.46
C PRO A 447 -0.82 26.27 -17.03
N ARG A 448 0.46 26.00 -16.73
CA ARG A 448 0.91 25.62 -15.38
C ARG A 448 0.43 26.66 -14.36
N ALA A 449 -0.37 26.23 -13.39
CA ALA A 449 -0.67 27.04 -12.21
C ALA A 449 0.43 26.81 -11.16
N SER A 450 0.57 27.70 -10.18
CA SER A 450 1.59 27.63 -9.11
C SER A 450 1.52 26.36 -8.24
N GLY A 451 0.53 25.48 -8.43
CA GLY A 451 0.41 24.17 -7.78
C GLY A 451 0.82 22.96 -8.65
N ASP A 452 1.21 23.16 -9.91
CA ASP A 452 1.58 22.07 -10.83
C ASP A 452 3.08 21.75 -10.75
N PHE A 453 3.46 20.87 -9.82
CA PHE A 453 4.81 20.30 -9.75
C PHE A 453 4.94 19.08 -10.68
N CYS A 454 4.96 19.29 -12.00
CA CYS A 454 5.22 18.22 -12.98
C CYS A 454 6.53 18.45 -13.76
N GLY A 455 7.38 17.44 -13.93
CA GLY A 455 8.56 17.50 -14.81
C GLY A 455 8.28 17.29 -16.30
N CYS A 456 7.05 16.91 -16.67
CA CYS A 456 6.64 16.43 -18.00
C CYS A 456 6.81 17.42 -19.18
N ARG A 457 6.88 18.74 -18.92
CA ARG A 457 7.10 19.77 -19.93
C ARG A 457 8.10 20.81 -19.40
N THR A 458 9.38 20.63 -19.65
CA THR A 458 10.39 21.64 -19.34
C THR A 458 10.19 22.85 -20.25
N ASP A 459 9.71 23.97 -19.69
CA ASP A 459 9.98 25.26 -20.31
C ASP A 459 11.50 25.48 -20.28
N SER A 460 12.04 25.94 -21.39
CA SER A 460 13.46 26.20 -21.63
C SER A 460 14.03 27.29 -20.70
N ARG A 461 14.27 26.94 -19.43
CA ARG A 461 15.15 27.67 -18.53
C ARG A 461 16.27 26.74 -18.06
N PRO A 462 17.55 27.17 -18.13
CA PRO A 462 18.67 26.33 -17.74
C PRO A 462 18.64 26.13 -16.22
N GLN A 463 18.37 24.90 -15.78
CA GLN A 463 18.50 24.50 -14.39
C GLN A 463 19.94 24.02 -14.12
N GLN A 464 20.50 24.53 -13.02
CA GLN A 464 21.80 24.14 -12.51
C GLN A 464 21.79 22.67 -12.09
N VAL A 465 22.88 21.98 -12.41
CA VAL A 465 23.16 20.59 -12.03
C VAL A 465 23.18 20.49 -10.51
N GLU A 466 22.26 19.73 -9.93
CA GLU A 466 22.33 19.28 -8.55
C GLU A 466 22.95 17.88 -8.57
N GLU A 467 24.18 17.76 -8.07
CA GLU A 467 24.90 16.50 -7.93
C GLU A 467 24.17 15.60 -6.92
N GLY A 468 23.57 14.52 -7.42
CA GLY A 468 22.95 13.48 -6.61
C GLY A 468 23.99 12.57 -5.96
N ILE A 469 23.85 12.41 -4.64
CA ILE A 469 24.63 11.54 -3.77
C ILE A 469 24.52 10.07 -4.22
N VAL A 470 25.66 9.40 -4.33
CA VAL A 470 25.78 7.96 -4.56
C VAL A 470 25.23 7.22 -3.33
N CYS A 471 24.10 6.53 -3.49
CA CYS A 471 23.61 5.54 -2.54
C CYS A 471 24.03 4.15 -3.02
N ASP A 472 24.75 3.45 -2.15
CA ASP A 472 25.41 2.16 -2.33
C ASP A 472 24.45 1.05 -2.80
N GLU A 473 24.79 0.38 -3.90
CA GLU A 473 24.07 -0.76 -4.49
C GLU A 473 24.32 -2.05 -3.69
N SER A 474 23.62 -2.21 -2.56
CA SER A 474 23.74 -3.47 -1.79
C SER A 474 22.43 -4.06 -1.23
N LEU A 475 21.25 -3.56 -1.61
CA LEU A 475 19.99 -4.09 -1.06
C LEU A 475 18.84 -4.36 -2.06
N ILE A 476 19.04 -4.26 -3.38
CA ILE A 476 18.01 -4.64 -4.38
C ILE A 476 18.54 -5.67 -5.38
N SER A 477 19.20 -6.70 -4.86
CA SER A 477 19.60 -7.87 -5.64
C SER A 477 19.65 -9.07 -4.71
N ASN A 478 18.50 -9.71 -4.52
CA ASN A 478 18.37 -11.11 -4.14
C ASN A 478 16.90 -11.54 -4.29
N ALA A 479 16.50 -11.85 -5.52
CA ALA A 479 15.36 -12.70 -5.79
C ALA A 479 15.58 -13.52 -7.07
N THR A 480 16.73 -14.20 -7.13
CA THR A 480 16.94 -15.39 -7.97
C THR A 480 18.05 -16.21 -7.32
N ASP A 481 17.67 -17.21 -6.55
CA ASP A 481 18.48 -18.44 -6.44
C ASP A 481 17.57 -19.60 -6.06
N CYS A 482 17.38 -20.50 -7.03
CA CYS A 482 16.80 -21.81 -6.82
C CYS A 482 17.82 -22.68 -6.07
N THR A 483 17.62 -22.88 -4.76
CA THR A 483 18.10 -24.10 -4.10
C THR A 483 17.02 -24.67 -3.19
N SER A 484 16.74 -25.94 -3.44
CA SER A 484 15.87 -26.81 -2.68
C SER A 484 16.32 -26.93 -1.22
N THR A 485 15.53 -26.41 -0.28
CA THR A 485 15.24 -27.04 1.01
C THR A 485 14.07 -26.32 1.67
N SER A 486 13.09 -27.11 2.10
CA SER A 486 11.89 -26.79 2.88
C SER A 486 12.03 -25.64 3.89
N ASN A 487 11.13 -24.66 3.79
CA ASN A 487 10.60 -23.93 4.95
C ASN A 487 9.15 -23.57 4.66
N ASP A 488 8.25 -24.42 5.17
CA ASP A 488 6.81 -24.21 5.17
C ASP A 488 6.47 -22.96 6.00
N PHE A 489 6.17 -21.85 5.32
CA PHE A 489 5.44 -20.73 5.92
C PHE A 489 3.94 -21.01 5.76
N ASN A 490 3.37 -21.67 6.78
CA ASN A 490 1.92 -21.83 6.90
C ASN A 490 1.26 -20.46 7.10
N SER A 491 0.69 -19.94 6.01
CA SER A 491 -0.15 -18.75 5.98
C SER A 491 -1.61 -19.13 6.27
N ASN A 492 -1.99 -19.14 7.54
CA ASN A 492 -3.40 -19.26 7.98
C ASN A 492 -4.17 -17.91 7.94
N SER A 493 -3.68 -16.90 7.20
CA SER A 493 -4.29 -15.55 7.20
C SER A 493 -5.16 -15.22 5.99
N MET A 494 -5.24 -16.09 4.97
CA MET A 494 -6.06 -15.85 3.78
C MET A 494 -7.46 -16.50 3.81
N GLU A 495 -7.72 -17.51 4.65
CA GLU A 495 -9.05 -18.16 4.71
C GLU A 495 -10.14 -17.29 5.36
N SER A 496 -9.77 -16.25 6.13
CA SER A 496 -10.73 -15.49 6.95
C SER A 496 -11.48 -14.37 6.21
N MET A 497 -11.05 -13.97 5.01
CA MET A 497 -11.76 -12.94 4.23
C MET A 497 -12.62 -13.48 3.08
N GLY A 498 -12.34 -14.68 2.58
CA GLY A 498 -13.19 -15.34 1.57
C GLY A 498 -14.54 -15.80 2.13
N ASP A 499 -14.60 -16.11 3.42
CA ASP A 499 -15.81 -16.65 4.07
C ASP A 499 -16.87 -15.60 4.44
N LEU A 500 -16.58 -14.30 4.30
CA LEU A 500 -17.54 -13.23 4.60
C LEU A 500 -18.46 -12.85 3.43
N LEU A 501 -18.28 -13.46 2.25
CA LEU A 501 -19.10 -13.16 1.06
C LEU A 501 -19.83 -14.38 0.46
N SER A 502 -19.70 -15.59 1.04
CA SER A 502 -20.43 -16.79 0.55
C SER A 502 -21.75 -17.08 1.28
N LYS A 503 -22.10 -16.32 2.33
CA LYS A 503 -23.39 -16.47 3.05
C LYS A 503 -24.35 -15.35 2.71
N GLY A 504 -24.82 -15.39 1.46
CA GLY A 504 -25.91 -14.56 0.97
C GLY A 504 -26.68 -15.29 -0.12
N ASP A 505 -27.17 -16.49 0.17
CA ASP A 505 -28.37 -17.07 -0.46
C ASP A 505 -28.71 -18.42 0.18
N ARG A 506 -29.63 -18.39 1.15
CA ARG A 506 -30.68 -19.40 1.39
C ARG A 506 -31.81 -18.79 2.21
#